data_AF-A0A2E6LPN5-F1
#
_entry.id   AF-A0A2E6LPN5-F1
#
_cell.length_a   1.000
_cell.length_b   1.000
_cell.length_c   1.000
_cell.angle_alpha   90.00
_cell.angle_beta   90.00
_cell.angle_gamma   90.00
#
_symmetry.space_group_name_H-M   'P 1'
#
loop_
_entity.id
_entity.type
_entity.pdbx_description
1 polymer ?
#
loop_
_entity_poly.entity_id
_entity_poly.type
_entity_poly.pdbx_seq_one_letter_code
_entity_poly.pdbx_strand_id
1 'polypeptide(L)'
;MIRLTYLLRRRQDKAPAEFYRYWREEHGPLVAANARRIGALRYVQVHALDDPANAAMAEARGGMEPPYDGVAEVWFESREALVAALGSDEGQRAAAALVEDEARFIDLARSPLWLNHEHPQVNPTPENLVARERDTLVKLYFPLRCHGHQTLAEAQRYWYSCHGPLIRRQAAGAGILRYVQVHRVEDELEQALREARGTQTEPYMGHAEVWFDRAGIQAVTEERRLANQRAIEDEAKFIDFSRSAMWLGKEHVFVDHW
;
A
#
# COMPACT_ATOMS: atom_id res chain seq x y z
N MET A 1 -12.12 -10.57 5.61
CA MET A 1 -11.26 -10.34 4.44
C MET A 1 -9.80 -10.27 4.83
N ILE A 2 -8.94 -10.86 4.00
CA ILE A 2 -7.48 -10.73 4.07
C ILE A 2 -7.01 -10.04 2.79
N ARG A 3 -5.95 -9.25 2.89
CA ARG A 3 -5.37 -8.55 1.74
C ARG A 3 -3.92 -8.93 1.54
N LEU A 4 -3.52 -9.03 0.28
CA LEU A 4 -2.13 -9.17 -0.14
C LEU A 4 -1.68 -7.87 -0.79
N THR A 5 -0.59 -7.32 -0.28
CA THR A 5 0.00 -6.07 -0.73
C THR A 5 1.36 -6.35 -1.35
N TYR A 6 1.64 -5.72 -2.49
CA TYR A 6 2.95 -5.71 -3.12
C TYR A 6 3.41 -4.27 -3.27
N LEU A 7 4.66 -3.99 -2.87
CA LEU A 7 5.34 -2.76 -3.30
C LEU A 7 6.22 -3.11 -4.49
N LEU A 8 6.09 -2.35 -5.57
CA LEU A 8 6.69 -2.70 -6.84
C LEU A 8 7.86 -1.78 -7.15
N ARG A 9 9.03 -2.39 -7.38
CA ARG A 9 10.15 -1.79 -8.08
C ARG A 9 10.06 -2.20 -9.54
N ARG A 10 10.05 -1.21 -10.42
CA ARG A 10 10.19 -1.42 -11.85
C ARG A 10 11.57 -2.00 -12.16
N ARG A 11 11.66 -2.86 -13.18
CA ARG A 11 12.96 -3.32 -13.67
C ARG A 11 13.80 -2.13 -14.16
N GLN A 12 15.10 -2.18 -13.92
CA GLN A 12 16.02 -1.09 -14.27
C GLN A 12 16.13 -0.85 -15.78
N ASP A 13 15.86 -1.87 -16.60
CA ASP A 13 15.94 -1.83 -18.06
C ASP A 13 14.66 -1.30 -18.74
N LYS A 14 13.59 -1.05 -17.98
CA LYS A 14 12.36 -0.45 -18.51
C LYS A 14 12.45 1.07 -18.51
N ALA A 15 11.57 1.75 -19.24
CA ALA A 15 11.29 3.17 -19.02
C ALA A 15 10.12 3.34 -18.03
N PRO A 16 10.03 4.43 -17.24
CA PRO A 16 8.90 4.64 -16.33
C PRO A 16 7.54 4.63 -17.04
N ALA A 17 7.43 5.33 -18.18
CA ALA A 17 6.20 5.36 -18.97
C ALA A 17 5.81 3.98 -19.52
N GLU A 18 6.79 3.16 -19.94
CA GLU A 18 6.54 1.80 -20.42
C GLU A 18 6.03 0.91 -19.29
N PHE A 19 6.61 1.01 -18.09
CA PHE A 19 6.17 0.27 -16.92
C PHE A 19 4.73 0.58 -16.54
N TYR A 20 4.37 1.86 -16.39
CA TYR A 20 3.01 2.24 -16.02
C TYR A 20 1.99 1.85 -17.09
N ARG A 21 2.35 2.01 -18.37
CA ARG A 21 1.51 1.58 -19.49
C ARG A 21 1.30 0.07 -19.47
N TYR A 22 2.36 -0.73 -19.44
CA TYR A 22 2.27 -2.20 -19.43
C TYR A 22 1.48 -2.70 -18.21
N TRP A 23 1.80 -2.14 -17.03
CA TRP A 23 1.15 -2.54 -15.80
C TRP A 23 -0.36 -2.28 -15.84
N ARG A 24 -0.79 -1.12 -16.35
CA ARG A 24 -2.20 -0.76 -16.46
C ARG A 24 -2.93 -1.45 -17.60
N GLU A 25 -2.33 -1.49 -18.79
CA GLU A 25 -3.04 -1.85 -20.03
C GLU A 25 -2.94 -3.34 -20.35
N GLU A 26 -1.93 -4.04 -19.83
CA GLU A 26 -1.65 -5.44 -20.16
C GLU A 26 -1.79 -6.33 -18.91
N HIS A 27 -0.99 -6.06 -17.88
CA HIS A 27 -1.01 -6.85 -16.65
C HIS A 27 -2.32 -6.68 -15.87
N GLY A 28 -2.84 -5.45 -15.81
CA GLY A 28 -4.11 -5.14 -15.13
C GLY A 28 -5.29 -6.00 -15.60
N PRO A 29 -5.59 -6.00 -16.92
CA PRO A 29 -6.59 -6.90 -17.51
C PRO A 29 -6.26 -8.39 -17.35
N LEU A 30 -4.99 -8.79 -17.39
CA LEU A 30 -4.59 -10.18 -17.16
C LEU A 30 -4.96 -10.67 -15.76
N VAL A 31 -4.70 -9.86 -14.72
CA VAL A 31 -5.12 -10.16 -13.34
C VAL A 31 -6.65 -10.24 -13.26
N ALA A 32 -7.36 -9.27 -13.86
CA ALA A 32 -8.82 -9.26 -13.86
C ALA A 32 -9.42 -10.52 -14.51
N ALA A 33 -8.85 -10.97 -15.64
CA ALA A 33 -9.27 -12.19 -16.34
C ALA A 33 -9.02 -13.48 -15.53
N ASN A 34 -8.10 -13.44 -14.57
CA ASN A 34 -7.78 -14.55 -13.69
C ASN A 34 -8.31 -14.39 -12.26
N ALA A 35 -8.98 -13.29 -11.93
CA ALA A 35 -9.39 -12.94 -10.58
C ALA A 35 -10.15 -14.08 -9.88
N ARG A 36 -11.13 -14.70 -10.56
CA ARG A 36 -11.88 -15.84 -10.01
C ARG A 36 -11.01 -17.08 -9.75
N ARG A 37 -10.02 -17.35 -10.61
CA ARG A 37 -9.13 -18.52 -10.47
C ARG A 37 -8.19 -18.39 -9.27
N ILE A 38 -7.78 -17.17 -8.98
CA ILE A 38 -6.92 -16.85 -7.82
C ILE A 38 -7.74 -16.43 -6.59
N GLY A 39 -9.08 -16.42 -6.66
CA GLY A 39 -9.96 -16.04 -5.56
C GLY A 39 -10.00 -14.55 -5.22
N ALA A 40 -9.49 -13.67 -6.10
CA ALA A 40 -9.44 -12.23 -5.86
C ALA A 40 -10.83 -11.58 -5.99
N LEU A 41 -11.23 -10.87 -4.93
CA LEU A 41 -12.49 -10.11 -4.85
C LEU A 41 -12.31 -8.64 -5.25
N ARG A 42 -11.11 -8.09 -5.04
CA ARG A 42 -10.75 -6.74 -5.47
C ARG A 42 -9.31 -6.72 -5.92
N TYR A 43 -9.02 -5.93 -6.94
CA TYR A 43 -7.66 -5.67 -7.41
C TYR A 43 -7.51 -4.20 -7.77
N VAL A 44 -6.57 -3.53 -7.11
CA VAL A 44 -6.24 -2.12 -7.29
C VAL A 44 -4.74 -1.99 -7.56
N GLN A 45 -4.40 -1.17 -8.56
CA GLN A 45 -3.05 -0.67 -8.75
C GLN A 45 -2.99 0.76 -8.23
N VAL A 46 -1.99 1.07 -7.39
CA VAL A 46 -1.67 2.44 -6.98
C VAL A 46 -0.38 2.85 -7.67
N HIS A 47 -0.48 3.67 -8.71
CA HIS A 47 0.68 4.18 -9.43
C HIS A 47 1.27 5.36 -8.67
N ALA A 48 2.57 5.31 -8.36
CA ALA A 48 3.24 6.41 -7.70
C ALA A 48 3.27 7.65 -8.60
N LEU A 49 3.03 8.83 -8.01
CA LEU A 49 3.17 10.10 -8.69
C LEU A 49 4.60 10.60 -8.56
N ASP A 50 5.15 11.13 -9.66
CA ASP A 50 6.31 12.00 -9.61
C ASP A 50 5.88 13.37 -9.08
N ASP A 51 5.81 13.48 -7.76
CA ASP A 51 5.28 14.63 -7.04
C ASP A 51 6.35 15.24 -6.11
N PRO A 52 6.66 16.54 -6.21
CA PRO A 52 7.59 17.21 -5.31
C PRO A 52 7.22 17.09 -3.83
N ALA A 53 5.93 16.91 -3.51
CA ALA A 53 5.47 16.67 -2.16
C ALA A 53 6.07 15.40 -1.54
N ASN A 54 6.41 14.38 -2.34
CA ASN A 54 7.04 13.15 -1.85
C ASN A 54 8.36 13.45 -1.13
N ALA A 55 9.23 14.26 -1.76
CA ALA A 55 10.51 14.64 -1.18
C ALA A 55 10.32 15.50 0.08
N ALA A 56 9.39 16.46 0.06
CA ALA A 56 9.11 17.30 1.22
C ALA A 56 8.55 16.51 2.42
N MET A 57 7.68 15.53 2.18
CA MET A 57 7.13 14.67 3.22
C MET A 57 8.19 13.74 3.84
N ALA A 58 9.12 13.24 3.03
CA ALA A 58 10.24 12.43 3.49
C ALA A 58 11.24 13.27 4.31
N GLU A 59 11.58 14.47 3.85
CA GLU A 59 12.49 15.38 4.55
C GLU A 59 11.92 15.81 5.92
N ALA A 60 10.60 16.03 6.01
CA ALA A 60 9.94 16.34 7.28
C ALA A 60 10.09 15.22 8.35
N ARG A 61 10.54 14.03 7.95
CA ARG A 61 10.82 12.87 8.80
C ARG A 61 12.33 12.54 8.90
N GLY A 62 13.19 13.45 8.46
CA GLY A 62 14.65 13.30 8.51
C GLY A 62 15.24 12.46 7.37
N GLY A 63 14.50 12.30 6.27
CA GLY A 63 14.86 11.43 5.15
C GLY A 63 14.32 10.02 5.30
N MET A 64 13.97 9.40 4.17
CA MET A 64 13.30 8.10 4.10
C MET A 64 13.84 7.30 2.90
N GLU A 65 13.52 6.01 2.83
CA GLU A 65 13.80 5.20 1.65
C GLU A 65 13.09 5.78 0.41
N PRO A 66 13.69 5.65 -0.80
CA PRO A 66 13.07 6.14 -2.02
C PRO A 66 11.66 5.54 -2.24
N PRO A 67 10.70 6.32 -2.78
CA PRO A 67 9.40 5.81 -3.20
C PRO A 67 9.50 4.57 -4.08
N TYR A 68 8.57 3.63 -3.94
CA TYR A 68 8.38 2.54 -4.91
C TYR A 68 7.67 3.08 -6.16
N ASP A 69 7.74 2.36 -7.28
CA ASP A 69 7.06 2.77 -8.51
C ASP A 69 5.53 2.61 -8.39
N GLY A 70 5.05 1.74 -7.48
CA GLY A 70 3.65 1.66 -7.12
C GLY A 70 3.31 0.48 -6.20
N VAL A 71 2.01 0.25 -6.02
CA VAL A 71 1.44 -0.81 -5.17
C VAL A 71 0.44 -1.65 -5.96
N ALA A 72 0.49 -2.97 -5.81
CA ALA A 72 -0.64 -3.84 -6.13
C ALA A 72 -1.34 -4.27 -4.82
N GLU A 73 -2.66 -4.11 -4.77
CA GLU A 73 -3.50 -4.46 -3.63
C GLU A 73 -4.53 -5.49 -4.09
N VAL A 74 -4.58 -6.66 -3.44
CA VAL A 74 -5.49 -7.76 -3.79
C VAL A 74 -6.24 -8.25 -2.56
N TRP A 75 -7.57 -8.27 -2.61
CA TRP A 75 -8.41 -8.69 -1.49
C TRP A 75 -9.01 -10.06 -1.72
N PHE A 76 -9.09 -10.84 -0.65
CA PHE A 76 -9.67 -12.18 -0.62
C PHE A 76 -10.65 -12.29 0.55
N GLU A 77 -11.61 -13.21 0.43
CA GLU A 77 -12.64 -13.44 1.45
C GLU A 77 -12.02 -13.77 2.81
N SER A 78 -11.11 -14.75 2.81
CA SER A 78 -10.35 -15.19 3.98
C SER A 78 -9.02 -15.81 3.55
N ARG A 79 -8.17 -16.10 4.54
CA ARG A 79 -6.92 -16.85 4.32
C ARG A 79 -7.20 -18.22 3.70
N GLU A 80 -8.22 -18.92 4.20
CA GLU A 80 -8.63 -20.25 3.74
C GLU A 80 -9.11 -20.22 2.29
N ALA A 81 -9.87 -19.18 1.91
CA ALA A 81 -10.31 -19.00 0.54
C ALA A 81 -9.13 -18.75 -0.42
N LEU A 82 -8.14 -17.95 0.00
CA LEU A 82 -6.91 -17.73 -0.75
C LEU A 82 -6.12 -19.04 -0.93
N VAL A 83 -5.92 -19.80 0.14
CA VAL A 83 -5.23 -21.10 0.09
C VAL A 83 -5.96 -22.08 -0.81
N ALA A 84 -7.29 -22.18 -0.71
CA ALA A 84 -8.09 -23.08 -1.54
C ALA A 84 -8.00 -22.71 -3.03
N ALA A 85 -8.06 -21.41 -3.36
CA ALA A 85 -7.92 -20.94 -4.73
C ALA A 85 -6.53 -21.27 -5.29
N LEU A 86 -5.46 -20.89 -4.58
CA LEU A 86 -4.07 -21.14 -5.01
C LEU A 86 -3.65 -22.61 -4.92
N GLY A 87 -4.39 -23.45 -4.20
CA GLY A 87 -4.17 -24.90 -4.14
C GLY A 87 -4.80 -25.67 -5.30
N SER A 88 -5.69 -25.06 -6.08
CA SER A 88 -6.31 -25.69 -7.25
C SER A 88 -5.40 -25.66 -8.49
N ASP A 89 -5.53 -26.64 -9.39
CA ASP A 89 -4.76 -26.68 -10.65
C ASP A 89 -4.93 -25.40 -11.49
N GLU A 90 -6.15 -24.85 -11.51
CA GLU A 90 -6.43 -23.61 -12.23
C GLU A 90 -5.79 -22.39 -11.55
N GLY A 91 -5.86 -22.32 -10.21
CA GLY A 91 -5.24 -21.25 -9.43
C GLY A 91 -3.72 -21.28 -9.50
N GLN A 92 -3.09 -22.46 -9.44
CA GLN A 92 -1.64 -22.61 -9.60
C GLN A 92 -1.17 -22.16 -10.98
N ARG A 93 -1.86 -22.58 -12.06
CA ARG A 93 -1.54 -22.13 -13.42
C ARG A 93 -1.73 -20.63 -13.59
N ALA A 94 -2.81 -20.07 -13.04
CA ALA A 94 -3.07 -18.64 -13.09
C ALA A 94 -1.99 -17.84 -12.32
N ALA A 95 -1.64 -18.27 -11.10
CA ALA A 95 -0.61 -17.63 -10.30
C ALA A 95 0.77 -17.68 -10.97
N ALA A 96 1.14 -18.83 -11.55
CA ALA A 96 2.41 -18.98 -12.28
C ALA A 96 2.46 -18.06 -13.51
N ALA A 97 1.38 -17.98 -14.29
CA ALA A 97 1.30 -17.08 -15.43
C ALA A 97 1.40 -15.60 -15.02
N LEU A 98 0.81 -15.22 -13.88
CA LEU A 98 0.95 -13.86 -13.34
C LEU A 98 2.38 -13.57 -12.91
N VAL A 99 3.06 -14.47 -12.20
CA VAL A 99 4.47 -14.28 -11.81
C VAL A 99 5.38 -14.19 -13.04
N GLU A 100 5.15 -15.00 -14.07
CA GLU A 100 5.88 -14.93 -15.34
C GLU A 100 5.69 -13.57 -16.03
N ASP A 101 4.46 -13.07 -16.05
CA ASP A 101 4.14 -11.75 -16.62
C ASP A 101 4.78 -10.61 -15.81
N GLU A 102 4.68 -10.66 -14.48
CA GLU A 102 5.33 -9.71 -13.58
C GLU A 102 6.84 -9.62 -13.82
N ALA A 103 7.53 -10.75 -14.04
CA ALA A 103 8.97 -10.80 -14.29
C ALA A 103 9.42 -10.02 -15.55
N ARG A 104 8.48 -9.70 -16.47
CA ARG A 104 8.75 -8.92 -17.69
C ARG A 104 8.96 -7.42 -17.41
N PHE A 105 8.41 -6.89 -16.31
CA PHE A 105 8.42 -5.45 -16.03
C PHE A 105 8.72 -5.07 -14.57
N ILE A 106 8.62 -6.01 -13.62
CA ILE A 106 8.89 -5.82 -12.19
C ILE A 106 10.22 -6.47 -11.79
N ASP A 107 10.99 -5.77 -10.98
CA ASP A 107 12.12 -6.32 -10.25
C ASP A 107 11.59 -7.09 -9.03
N LEU A 108 11.33 -8.39 -9.23
CA LEU A 108 10.67 -9.23 -8.22
C LEU A 108 11.46 -9.28 -6.91
N ALA A 109 12.79 -9.39 -7.00
CA ALA A 109 13.66 -9.49 -5.84
C ALA A 109 13.57 -8.26 -4.93
N ARG A 110 13.48 -7.06 -5.52
CA ARG A 110 13.37 -5.79 -4.78
C ARG A 110 11.94 -5.32 -4.52
N SER A 111 10.95 -6.18 -4.78
CA SER A 111 9.53 -5.86 -4.64
C SER A 111 8.89 -6.69 -3.53
N PRO A 112 8.83 -6.18 -2.28
CA PRO A 112 8.30 -6.93 -1.15
C PRO A 112 6.78 -7.14 -1.27
N LEU A 113 6.31 -8.23 -0.67
CA LEU A 113 4.90 -8.52 -0.47
C LEU A 113 4.63 -8.98 0.96
N TRP A 114 3.40 -8.78 1.43
CA TRP A 114 2.92 -9.27 2.72
C TRP A 114 1.40 -9.43 2.76
N LEU A 115 0.93 -10.33 3.63
CA LEU A 115 -0.49 -10.45 3.97
C LEU A 115 -0.85 -9.45 5.07
N ASN A 116 -2.07 -8.93 5.04
CA ASN A 116 -2.49 -7.90 5.98
C ASN A 116 -4.00 -7.83 6.22
N HIS A 117 -4.37 -7.16 7.32
CA HIS A 117 -5.73 -6.75 7.65
C HIS A 117 -5.85 -5.23 7.67
N GLU A 118 -7.02 -4.73 7.26
CA GLU A 118 -7.37 -3.32 7.28
C GLU A 118 -8.06 -2.95 8.60
N HIS A 119 -7.67 -1.82 9.15
CA HIS A 119 -8.22 -1.22 10.35
C HIS A 119 -8.61 0.24 10.03
N PRO A 120 -9.80 0.47 9.43
CA PRO A 120 -10.28 1.81 9.13
C PRO A 120 -10.32 2.69 10.38
N GLN A 121 -9.74 3.89 10.29
CA GLN A 121 -9.71 4.85 11.39
C GLN A 121 -10.61 6.04 11.07
N VAL A 122 -10.52 6.57 9.85
CA VAL A 122 -11.38 7.63 9.32
C VAL A 122 -11.97 7.10 8.04
N ASN A 123 -13.30 6.98 7.96
CA ASN A 123 -13.97 6.50 6.76
C ASN A 123 -15.12 7.44 6.40
N PRO A 124 -15.19 7.93 5.16
CA PRO A 124 -16.31 8.73 4.69
C PRO A 124 -17.51 7.84 4.39
N THR A 125 -18.70 8.43 4.33
CA THR A 125 -19.88 7.75 3.78
C THR A 125 -20.29 8.44 2.49
N PRO A 126 -20.39 7.73 1.35
CA PRO A 126 -20.06 6.30 1.15
C PRO A 126 -18.55 5.99 1.22
N GLU A 127 -18.20 4.75 1.59
CA GLU A 127 -16.82 4.26 1.75
C GLU A 127 -16.11 3.93 0.42
N ASN A 128 -16.39 4.68 -0.65
CA ASN A 128 -15.96 4.38 -2.02
C ASN A 128 -14.98 5.41 -2.61
N LEU A 129 -14.23 6.12 -1.76
CA LEU A 129 -13.20 7.04 -2.24
C LEU A 129 -12.10 6.29 -3.01
N VAL A 130 -11.85 6.76 -4.23
CA VAL A 130 -10.80 6.28 -5.12
C VAL A 130 -10.10 7.49 -5.72
N ALA A 131 -8.78 7.59 -5.56
CA ALA A 131 -7.94 8.67 -6.08
C ALA A 131 -7.65 8.46 -7.57
N ARG A 132 -8.60 8.78 -8.45
CA ARG A 132 -8.49 8.51 -9.90
C ARG A 132 -7.62 9.55 -10.59
N GLU A 133 -6.98 9.20 -11.70
CA GLU A 133 -6.05 10.12 -12.42
C GLU A 133 -6.62 11.53 -12.69
N ARG A 134 -7.92 11.63 -12.97
CA ARG A 134 -8.56 12.88 -13.40
C ARG A 134 -9.15 13.71 -12.27
N ASP A 135 -9.15 13.23 -11.04
CA ASP A 135 -9.62 13.99 -9.87
C ASP A 135 -8.47 14.63 -9.09
N THR A 136 -8.81 15.45 -8.11
CA THR A 136 -7.86 16.11 -7.20
C THR A 136 -7.48 15.23 -6.00
N LEU A 137 -8.12 14.08 -5.84
CA LEU A 137 -7.89 13.19 -4.71
C LEU A 137 -6.56 12.47 -4.89
N VAL A 138 -5.73 12.41 -3.86
CA VAL A 138 -4.51 11.61 -3.87
C VAL A 138 -4.53 10.65 -2.70
N LYS A 139 -3.89 9.49 -2.89
CA LYS A 139 -3.64 8.52 -1.84
C LYS A 139 -2.19 8.64 -1.41
N LEU A 140 -1.94 9.04 -0.16
CA LEU A 140 -0.65 8.83 0.47
C LEU A 140 -0.54 7.36 0.86
N TYR A 141 0.54 6.73 0.41
CA TYR A 141 0.93 5.39 0.77
C TYR A 141 2.20 5.46 1.64
N PHE A 142 2.13 4.92 2.86
CA PHE A 142 3.21 5.07 3.84
C PHE A 142 3.52 3.71 4.51
N PRO A 143 4.31 2.84 3.86
CA PRO A 143 4.81 1.60 4.44
C PRO A 143 5.83 1.86 5.55
N LEU A 144 5.66 1.14 6.65
CA LEU A 144 6.32 1.43 7.91
C LEU A 144 7.24 0.28 8.31
N ARG A 145 8.47 0.59 8.72
CA ARG A 145 9.27 -0.31 9.56
C ARG A 145 9.27 0.21 10.98
N CYS A 146 9.22 -0.69 11.94
CA CYS A 146 9.38 -0.33 13.34
C CYS A 146 10.86 -0.24 13.72
N HIS A 147 11.12 0.42 14.84
CA HIS A 147 12.46 0.44 15.42
C HIS A 147 12.92 -0.97 15.79
N GLY A 148 14.22 -1.25 15.68
CA GLY A 148 14.78 -2.58 15.98
C GLY A 148 14.65 -3.03 17.44
N HIS A 149 14.28 -2.14 18.35
CA HIS A 149 14.02 -2.47 19.76
C HIS A 149 12.55 -2.81 20.05
N GLN A 150 11.67 -2.76 19.05
CA GLN A 150 10.25 -3.08 19.17
C GLN A 150 9.94 -4.34 18.35
N THR A 151 9.08 -5.19 18.90
CA THR A 151 8.46 -6.27 18.12
C THR A 151 7.39 -5.71 17.17
N LEU A 152 7.05 -6.49 16.13
CA LEU A 152 5.93 -6.19 15.23
C LEU A 152 4.63 -5.90 16.02
N ALA A 153 4.30 -6.78 16.96
CA ALA A 153 3.07 -6.69 17.74
C ALA A 153 3.03 -5.45 18.65
N GLU A 154 4.16 -5.02 19.22
CA GLU A 154 4.24 -3.81 20.04
C GLU A 154 4.04 -2.56 19.19
N ALA A 155 4.72 -2.47 18.05
CA ALA A 155 4.61 -1.33 17.15
C ALA A 155 3.18 -1.23 16.56
N GLN A 156 2.60 -2.33 16.09
CA GLN A 156 1.21 -2.37 15.62
C GLN A 156 0.21 -2.02 16.72
N ARG A 157 0.42 -2.49 17.96
CA ARG A 157 -0.44 -2.13 19.10
C ARG A 157 -0.38 -0.64 19.40
N TYR A 158 0.82 -0.05 19.41
CA TYR A 158 0.97 1.40 19.60
C TYR A 158 0.28 2.17 18.47
N TRP A 159 0.50 1.73 17.24
CA TRP A 159 -0.08 2.35 16.06
C TRP A 159 -1.62 2.34 16.12
N TYR A 160 -2.23 1.23 16.51
CA TYR A 160 -3.69 1.12 16.62
C TYR A 160 -4.26 1.87 17.82
N SER A 161 -3.67 1.69 19.00
CA SER A 161 -4.26 2.16 20.27
C SER A 161 -3.88 3.60 20.65
N CYS A 162 -2.84 4.17 20.06
CA CYS A 162 -2.38 5.53 20.34
C CYS A 162 -2.44 6.41 19.10
N HIS A 163 -1.73 6.02 18.05
CA HIS A 163 -1.61 6.85 16.85
C HIS A 163 -2.94 6.93 16.06
N GLY A 164 -3.68 5.83 15.95
CA GLY A 164 -5.01 5.79 15.33
C GLY A 164 -5.98 6.83 15.93
N PRO A 165 -6.25 6.80 17.25
CA PRO A 165 -7.02 7.83 17.95
C PRO A 165 -6.51 9.26 17.74
N LEU A 166 -5.18 9.47 17.74
CA LEU A 166 -4.60 10.78 17.48
C LEU A 166 -5.01 11.31 16.10
N ILE A 167 -4.82 10.52 15.05
CA ILE A 167 -5.17 10.93 13.68
C ILE A 167 -6.68 11.14 13.55
N ARG A 168 -7.51 10.25 14.11
CA ARG A 168 -8.99 10.42 14.10
C ARG A 168 -9.41 11.76 14.68
N ARG A 169 -8.83 12.15 15.82
CA ARG A 169 -9.16 13.40 16.52
C ARG A 169 -8.85 14.64 15.68
N GLN A 170 -7.83 14.59 14.82
CA GLN A 170 -7.38 15.74 14.02
C GLN A 170 -7.73 15.65 12.53
N ALA A 171 -8.44 14.60 12.10
CA ALA A 171 -8.66 14.30 10.69
C ALA A 171 -9.31 15.45 9.91
N ALA A 172 -10.38 16.02 10.44
CA ALA A 172 -11.11 17.12 9.80
C ALA A 172 -10.20 18.35 9.59
N GLY A 173 -9.51 18.81 10.65
CA GLY A 173 -8.60 19.96 10.57
C GLY A 173 -7.35 19.70 9.72
N ALA A 174 -6.93 18.44 9.60
CA ALA A 174 -5.83 18.01 8.73
C ALA A 174 -6.25 17.83 7.26
N GLY A 175 -7.55 17.89 6.95
CA GLY A 175 -8.09 17.61 5.61
C GLY A 175 -8.03 16.15 5.20
N ILE A 176 -7.98 15.22 6.17
CA ILE A 176 -7.97 13.77 5.93
C ILE A 176 -9.41 13.33 5.63
N LEU A 177 -9.63 12.82 4.43
CA LEU A 177 -10.94 12.31 4.00
C LEU A 177 -11.13 10.83 4.35
N ARG A 178 -10.04 10.05 4.29
CA ARG A 178 -10.01 8.65 4.69
C ARG A 178 -8.64 8.29 5.24
N TYR A 179 -8.60 7.47 6.28
CA TYR A 179 -7.39 6.92 6.85
C TYR A 179 -7.62 5.47 7.25
N VAL A 180 -6.80 4.59 6.70
CA VAL A 180 -6.79 3.15 7.01
C VAL A 180 -5.39 2.80 7.52
N GLN A 181 -5.35 2.11 8.66
CA GLN A 181 -4.16 1.39 9.09
C GLN A 181 -4.20 0.00 8.52
N VAL A 182 -3.08 -0.47 7.99
CA VAL A 182 -3.03 -1.78 7.36
C VAL A 182 -1.91 -2.56 8.03
N HIS A 183 -2.29 -3.59 8.77
CA HIS A 183 -1.38 -4.30 9.66
C HIS A 183 -0.95 -5.61 9.00
N ARG A 184 0.35 -5.81 8.82
CA ARG A 184 0.91 -7.09 8.35
C ARG A 184 0.53 -8.23 9.30
N VAL A 185 0.21 -9.37 8.73
CA VAL A 185 0.02 -10.64 9.44
C VAL A 185 1.17 -11.56 9.08
N GLU A 186 1.88 -12.06 10.08
CA GLU A 186 2.91 -13.07 9.87
C GLU A 186 2.24 -14.42 9.62
N ASP A 187 2.50 -14.99 8.44
CA ASP A 187 1.84 -16.21 7.97
C ASP A 187 2.79 -17.06 7.12
N GLU A 188 2.70 -18.39 7.22
CA GLU A 188 3.46 -19.31 6.38
C GLU A 188 3.16 -19.14 4.88
N LEU A 189 1.91 -18.76 4.55
CA LEU A 189 1.52 -18.47 3.18
C LEU A 189 2.27 -17.26 2.62
N GLU A 190 2.52 -16.24 3.45
CA GLU A 190 3.33 -15.09 3.04
C GLU A 190 4.74 -15.54 2.63
N GLN A 191 5.37 -16.39 3.45
CA GLN A 191 6.71 -16.90 3.17
C GLN A 191 6.74 -17.69 1.86
N ALA A 192 5.77 -18.59 1.64
CA ALA A 192 5.67 -19.37 0.41
C ALA A 192 5.51 -18.48 -0.84
N LEU A 193 4.68 -17.44 -0.76
CA LEU A 193 4.48 -16.47 -1.84
C LEU A 193 5.75 -15.67 -2.14
N ARG A 194 6.50 -15.27 -1.11
CA ARG A 194 7.78 -14.57 -1.26
C ARG A 194 8.83 -15.44 -1.94
N GLU A 195 8.93 -16.71 -1.54
CA GLU A 195 9.85 -17.68 -2.14
C GLU A 195 9.52 -17.96 -3.61
N ALA A 196 8.25 -18.22 -3.92
CA ALA A 196 7.80 -18.46 -5.29
C ALA A 196 8.08 -17.28 -6.23
N ARG A 197 8.06 -16.05 -5.68
CA ARG A 197 8.34 -14.82 -6.42
C ARG A 197 9.82 -14.42 -6.42
N GLY A 198 10.67 -15.12 -5.66
CA GLY A 198 12.08 -14.77 -5.50
C GLY A 198 12.32 -13.43 -4.78
N THR A 199 11.38 -13.00 -3.95
CA THR A 199 11.44 -11.73 -3.21
C THR A 199 12.55 -11.77 -2.16
N GLN A 200 13.45 -10.79 -2.19
CA GLN A 200 14.59 -10.67 -1.27
C GLN A 200 14.41 -9.53 -0.26
N THR A 201 13.72 -8.46 -0.65
CA THR A 201 13.44 -7.33 0.25
C THR A 201 12.51 -7.75 1.39
N GLU A 202 12.93 -7.51 2.63
CA GLU A 202 12.12 -7.76 3.83
C GLU A 202 10.76 -7.03 3.78
N PRO A 203 9.68 -7.63 4.31
CA PRO A 203 8.37 -7.00 4.36
C PRO A 203 8.35 -5.85 5.39
N TYR A 204 7.36 -4.96 5.29
CA TYR A 204 7.11 -3.88 6.25
C TYR A 204 6.21 -4.38 7.39
N MET A 205 6.12 -3.65 8.52
CA MET A 205 5.16 -4.01 9.58
C MET A 205 3.70 -3.77 9.19
N GLY A 206 3.48 -3.11 8.05
CA GLY A 206 2.20 -2.63 7.59
C GLY A 206 2.38 -1.29 6.87
N HIS A 207 1.28 -0.63 6.57
CA HIS A 207 1.30 0.67 5.90
C HIS A 207 0.06 1.51 6.22
N ALA A 208 0.25 2.82 6.32
CA ALA A 208 -0.86 3.77 6.39
C ALA A 208 -1.31 4.15 4.97
N GLU A 209 -2.62 4.22 4.78
CA GLU A 209 -3.23 4.78 3.57
C GLU A 209 -4.07 5.99 3.95
N VAL A 210 -3.78 7.15 3.36
CA VAL A 210 -4.51 8.40 3.65
C VAL A 210 -4.98 9.03 2.35
N TRP A 211 -6.27 9.32 2.25
CA TRP A 211 -6.85 10.05 1.13
C TRP A 211 -7.15 11.49 1.55
N PHE A 212 -6.78 12.41 0.68
CA PHE A 212 -7.08 13.83 0.85
C PHE A 212 -7.15 14.52 -0.51
N ASP A 213 -7.91 15.62 -0.55
CA ASP A 213 -8.00 16.46 -1.74
C ASP A 213 -6.78 17.38 -1.83
N ARG A 214 -6.02 17.27 -2.92
CA ARG A 214 -4.83 18.09 -3.15
C ARG A 214 -5.14 19.57 -3.36
N ALA A 215 -6.30 19.91 -3.90
CA ALA A 215 -6.73 21.29 -4.09
C ALA A 215 -6.96 21.99 -2.75
N GLY A 216 -7.43 21.25 -1.74
CA GLY A 216 -7.64 21.76 -0.39
C GLY A 216 -6.36 21.99 0.43
N ILE A 217 -5.17 21.62 -0.09
CA ILE A 217 -3.88 21.75 0.63
C ILE A 217 -3.24 23.12 0.45
N GLN A 218 -3.68 23.91 -0.55
CA GLN A 218 -3.02 25.18 -0.89
C GLN A 218 -3.09 26.22 0.24
N ALA A 219 -4.01 26.08 1.20
CA ALA A 219 -4.01 26.85 2.43
C ALA A 219 -3.44 26.00 3.58
N VAL A 220 -2.14 26.14 3.87
CA VAL A 220 -1.56 25.57 5.10
C VAL A 220 -2.10 26.37 6.29
N THR A 221 -3.16 25.88 6.90
CA THR A 221 -3.69 26.45 8.14
C THR A 221 -2.77 26.11 9.31
N GLU A 222 -2.77 26.96 10.33
CA GLU A 222 -2.02 26.70 11.57
C GLU A 222 -2.48 25.39 12.24
N GLU A 223 -3.78 25.11 12.20
CA GLU A 223 -4.34 23.84 12.69
C GLU A 223 -3.72 22.62 11.99
N ARG A 224 -3.62 22.67 10.66
CA ARG A 224 -3.02 21.59 9.87
C ARG A 224 -1.54 21.44 10.15
N ARG A 225 -0.82 22.55 10.30
CA ARG A 225 0.61 22.54 10.65
C ARG A 225 0.83 21.85 12.01
N LEU A 226 0.04 22.20 13.02
CA LEU A 226 0.09 21.60 14.36
C LEU A 226 -0.37 20.13 14.35
N ALA A 227 -1.36 19.75 13.53
CA ALA A 227 -1.77 18.37 13.36
C ALA A 227 -0.64 17.51 12.76
N ASN A 228 0.02 18.01 11.72
CA ASN A 228 1.17 17.33 11.10
C ASN A 228 2.34 17.19 12.07
N GLN A 229 2.67 18.25 12.82
CA GLN A 229 3.74 18.20 13.82
C GLN A 229 3.48 17.12 14.87
N ARG A 230 2.26 17.09 15.45
CA ARG A 230 1.87 16.06 16.42
C ARG A 230 1.91 14.65 15.83
N ALA A 231 1.49 14.49 14.57
CA ALA A 231 1.56 13.20 13.89
C ALA A 231 3.01 12.72 13.75
N ILE A 232 3.91 13.57 13.25
CA ILE A 232 5.33 13.22 13.07
C ILE A 232 6.01 12.91 14.42
N GLU A 233 5.76 13.72 15.45
CA GLU A 233 6.27 13.48 16.81
C GLU A 233 5.78 12.15 17.40
N ASP A 234 4.55 11.74 17.10
CA ASP A 234 3.98 10.48 17.55
C ASP A 234 4.46 9.27 16.73
N GLU A 235 4.53 9.43 15.42
CA GLU A 235 5.08 8.47 14.47
C GLU A 235 6.51 8.06 14.82
N ALA A 236 7.35 9.01 15.21
CA ALA A 236 8.75 8.77 15.60
C ALA A 236 8.91 7.77 16.75
N LYS A 237 7.87 7.54 17.56
CA LYS A 237 7.90 6.61 18.70
C LYS A 237 7.83 5.14 18.28
N PHE A 238 7.33 4.85 17.08
CA PHE A 238 7.14 3.47 16.62
C PHE A 238 7.57 3.21 15.17
N ILE A 239 7.89 4.26 14.41
CA ILE A 239 8.35 4.16 13.02
C ILE A 239 9.84 4.51 12.96
N ASP A 240 10.62 3.62 12.34
CA ASP A 240 11.96 3.93 11.85
C ASP A 240 11.83 4.59 10.47
N PHE A 241 11.86 5.92 10.44
CA PHE A 241 11.67 6.69 9.20
C PHE A 241 12.74 6.39 8.16
N SER A 242 13.99 6.17 8.58
CA SER A 242 15.13 5.95 7.68
C SER A 242 15.01 4.65 6.86
N ARG A 243 14.24 3.68 7.37
CA ARG A 243 13.94 2.41 6.71
C ARG A 243 12.47 2.27 6.28
N SER A 244 11.73 3.37 6.32
CA SER A 244 10.36 3.46 5.84
C SER A 244 10.33 4.24 4.53
N ALA A 245 9.24 4.19 3.79
CA ALA A 245 9.06 4.95 2.55
C ALA A 245 7.68 5.62 2.56
N MET A 246 7.51 6.71 1.83
CA MET A 246 6.18 7.30 1.64
C MET A 246 6.06 8.03 0.30
N TRP A 247 4.89 7.98 -0.32
CA TRP A 247 4.63 8.66 -1.59
C TRP A 247 3.14 8.86 -1.86
N LEU A 248 2.84 9.81 -2.73
CA LEU A 248 1.50 9.99 -3.29
C LEU A 248 1.29 9.10 -4.50
N GLY A 249 0.07 8.61 -4.67
CA GLY A 249 -0.30 7.78 -5.81
C GLY A 249 -1.74 7.99 -6.28
N LYS A 250 -2.01 7.41 -7.46
CA LYS A 250 -3.32 7.35 -8.10
C LYS A 250 -3.76 5.90 -8.29
N GLU A 251 -5.05 5.66 -8.14
CA GLU A 251 -5.66 4.35 -8.09
C GLU A 251 -6.31 3.97 -9.42
N HIS A 252 -6.08 2.72 -9.83
CA HIS A 252 -6.71 2.05 -10.96
C HIS A 252 -7.38 0.78 -10.44
N VAL A 253 -8.71 0.74 -10.47
CA VAL A 253 -9.51 -0.39 -10.00
C VAL A 253 -9.85 -1.30 -11.18
N PHE A 254 -9.44 -2.57 -11.12
CA PHE A 254 -9.62 -3.55 -12.18
C PHE A 254 -10.66 -4.61 -11.84
N VAL A 255 -10.73 -4.98 -10.56
CA VAL A 255 -11.70 -5.93 -10.02
C VAL A 255 -12.32 -5.29 -8.80
N ASP A 256 -13.65 -5.33 -8.73
CA ASP A 256 -14.44 -4.76 -7.65
C ASP A 256 -15.72 -5.62 -7.49
N HIS A 257 -15.59 -6.74 -6.78
CA HIS A 257 -16.68 -7.69 -6.49
C HIS A 257 -17.23 -7.52 -5.08
N TRP A 258 -17.16 -6.29 -4.55
CA TRP A 258 -17.68 -5.92 -3.23
C TRP A 258 -19.18 -6.17 -3.10
#